data_AF-A0A535ZHC8-F1
#
_entry.id   AF-A0A535ZHC8-F1
#
_cell.length_a   1.000
_cell.length_b   1.000
_cell.length_c   1.000
_cell.angle_alpha   90.00
_cell.angle_beta   90.00
_cell.angle_gamma   90.00
#
_symmetry.space_group_name_H-M   'P 1'
#
loop_
_entity.id
_entity.type
_entity.pdbx_description
1 polymer ?
#
loop_
_entity_poly.entity_id
_entity_poly.type
_entity_poly.pdbx_seq_one_letter_code
_entity_poly.pdbx_strand_id
1 'polypeptide(L)'
;HGAIDFPDGSFLRLAPQTSIQVTSVKLQTNGNLQAIELQQKVGRTLTNVQHLANGASFKVNGHAVSAEVRGTQFETLVRPDHTNRFWVFVGAVKLTGTTTVTLKAGQEIDADANGKLSNLRSNQFDAADPFPLAVQCAGSVSTGTTAGTVQTSTGDSLATGQTAEVDYSSPGGTVSVALCYPGSFMTLSLLDPSGTEHASRNGTSPVTGHVSGPPGLWRAIVHGIDVPTAEAFAVAFATNAPCSADNVDTGGVVRETLSNSQIASALAESGSTGVTISVQGASPTSARIVYDSTVGGLPLSWTIDFYAATPDLGAVITQVTVRGINVTTQVVKNLSSYGGQSISSIPSGFTVDRVYSCASANGDNMMVVEGHR
;
A
#
# COMPACT_ATOMS: atom_id res chain seq x y z
N HIS A 1 7.47 -6.70 -10.25
CA HIS A 1 7.18 -6.86 -8.80
C HIS A 1 5.71 -7.17 -8.63
N GLY A 2 5.32 -7.84 -7.54
CA GLY A 2 3.91 -8.06 -7.17
C GLY A 2 3.56 -7.32 -5.89
N ALA A 3 2.29 -7.03 -5.67
CA ALA A 3 1.80 -6.45 -4.42
C ALA A 3 0.48 -7.12 -4.01
N ILE A 4 0.20 -7.13 -2.71
CA ILE A 4 -1.10 -7.48 -2.13
C ILE A 4 -1.47 -6.39 -1.14
N ASP A 5 -2.60 -5.74 -1.37
CA ASP A 5 -3.21 -4.82 -0.42
C ASP A 5 -4.32 -5.54 0.35
N PHE A 6 -4.36 -5.32 1.65
CA PHE A 6 -5.34 -5.91 2.56
C PHE A 6 -6.42 -4.90 2.96
N PRO A 7 -7.63 -5.37 3.28
CA PRO A 7 -8.75 -4.50 3.67
C PRO A 7 -8.47 -3.52 4.82
N ASP A 8 -7.55 -3.85 5.72
CA ASP A 8 -7.16 -3.01 6.87
C ASP A 8 -6.15 -1.91 6.52
N GLY A 9 -5.78 -1.77 5.24
CA GLY A 9 -4.75 -0.85 4.77
C GLY A 9 -3.33 -1.39 4.92
N SER A 10 -3.17 -2.63 5.40
CA SER A 10 -1.88 -3.32 5.39
C SER A 10 -1.53 -3.71 3.96
N PHE A 11 -0.24 -3.82 3.65
CA PHE A 11 0.21 -4.26 2.33
C PHE A 11 1.43 -5.15 2.40
N LEU A 12 1.62 -5.91 1.33
CA LEU A 12 2.78 -6.75 1.08
C LEU A 12 3.33 -6.46 -0.32
N ARG A 13 4.62 -6.18 -0.43
CA ARG A 13 5.33 -6.09 -1.71
C ARG A 13 6.25 -7.28 -1.91
N LEU A 14 6.30 -7.80 -3.12
CA LEU A 14 7.05 -9.00 -3.48
C LEU A 14 8.21 -8.63 -4.42
N ALA A 15 9.42 -9.04 -4.06
CA ALA A 15 10.57 -9.02 -4.96
C ALA A 15 10.39 -10.09 -6.07
N PRO A 16 11.15 -10.03 -7.17
CA PRO A 16 11.14 -11.09 -8.18
C PRO A 16 11.40 -12.46 -7.56
N GLN A 17 10.87 -13.52 -8.19
CA GLN A 17 11.05 -14.91 -7.75
C GLN A 17 10.52 -15.19 -6.33
N THR A 18 9.52 -14.42 -5.88
CA THR A 18 8.87 -14.62 -4.57
C THR A 18 7.57 -15.40 -4.72
N SER A 19 7.36 -16.38 -3.85
CA SER A 19 6.14 -17.17 -3.77
C SER A 19 5.58 -17.12 -2.35
N ILE A 20 4.32 -16.71 -2.27
CA ILE A 20 3.55 -16.63 -1.04
C ILE A 20 2.19 -17.30 -1.21
N GLN A 21 1.62 -17.72 -0.10
CA GLN A 21 0.29 -18.27 -0.01
C GLN A 21 -0.45 -17.58 1.13
N VAL A 22 -1.60 -16.98 0.81
CA VAL A 22 -2.54 -16.52 1.85
C VAL A 22 -3.24 -17.76 2.40
N THR A 23 -3.00 -18.07 3.67
CA THR A 23 -3.53 -19.30 4.30
C THR A 23 -4.81 -19.03 5.09
N SER A 24 -4.93 -17.84 5.68
CA SER A 24 -6.15 -17.42 6.36
C SER A 24 -6.33 -15.91 6.29
N VAL A 25 -7.57 -15.48 6.03
CA VAL A 25 -8.04 -14.12 6.28
C VAL A 25 -9.34 -14.26 7.07
N LYS A 26 -9.35 -13.75 8.30
CA LYS A 26 -10.52 -13.75 9.18
C LYS A 26 -10.93 -12.32 9.46
N LEU A 27 -12.22 -12.07 9.33
CA LEU A 27 -12.84 -10.78 9.61
C LEU A 27 -13.70 -10.91 10.88
N GLN A 28 -13.74 -9.84 11.67
CA GLN A 28 -14.63 -9.68 12.81
C GLN A 28 -16.08 -9.52 12.34
N THR A 29 -17.02 -9.63 13.27
CA THR A 29 -18.46 -9.41 13.02
C THR A 29 -18.81 -7.97 12.60
N ASN A 30 -17.85 -7.03 12.61
CA ASN A 30 -18.00 -5.67 12.12
C ASN A 30 -17.16 -5.41 10.86
N GLY A 31 -16.65 -6.46 10.22
CA GLY A 31 -15.97 -6.38 8.91
C GLY A 31 -14.51 -6.00 9.03
N ASN A 32 -14.06 -5.60 10.22
CA ASN A 32 -12.66 -5.35 10.49
C ASN A 32 -11.84 -6.63 10.41
N LEU A 33 -10.57 -6.48 10.04
CA LEU A 33 -9.66 -7.61 10.06
C LEU A 33 -9.49 -8.16 11.49
N GLN A 34 -9.69 -9.46 11.66
CA GLN A 34 -9.40 -10.19 12.90
C GLN A 34 -8.03 -10.87 12.81
N ALA A 35 -7.75 -11.56 11.70
CA ALA A 35 -6.47 -12.23 11.52
C ALA A 35 -6.09 -12.35 10.04
N ILE A 36 -4.82 -12.13 9.73
CA ILE A 36 -4.19 -12.56 8.47
C ILE A 36 -3.07 -13.54 8.79
N GLU A 37 -3.03 -14.64 8.04
CA GLU A 37 -1.93 -15.59 8.09
C GLU A 37 -1.41 -15.85 6.67
N LEU A 38 -0.13 -15.54 6.48
CA LEU A 38 0.60 -15.71 5.23
C LEU A 38 1.66 -16.80 5.40
N GLN A 39 1.86 -17.62 4.37
CA GLN A 39 2.98 -18.53 4.26
C GLN A 39 3.86 -18.10 3.11
N GLN A 40 5.09 -17.66 3.39
CA GLN A 40 6.10 -17.40 2.38
C GLN A 40 6.89 -18.68 2.12
N LYS A 41 6.90 -19.14 0.87
CA LYS A 41 7.60 -20.37 0.47
C LYS A 41 9.04 -20.08 0.08
N VAL A 42 9.27 -19.01 -0.67
CA VAL A 42 10.58 -18.58 -1.14
C VAL A 42 10.53 -17.09 -1.55
N GLY A 43 11.68 -16.44 -1.59
CA GLY A 43 11.87 -15.08 -2.07
C GLY A 43 11.81 -14.04 -0.96
N ARG A 44 11.59 -12.77 -1.32
CA ARG A 44 11.68 -11.62 -0.41
C ARG A 44 10.40 -10.78 -0.44
N THR A 45 9.95 -10.37 0.72
CA THR A 45 8.78 -9.50 0.86
C THR A 45 9.03 -8.33 1.81
N LEU A 46 8.43 -7.19 1.51
CA LEU A 46 8.26 -6.08 2.44
C LEU A 46 6.81 -6.05 2.89
N THR A 47 6.59 -6.20 4.19
CA THR A 47 5.27 -6.15 4.81
C THR A 47 5.13 -4.86 5.60
N ASN A 48 4.02 -4.15 5.38
CA ASN A 48 3.62 -3.01 6.19
C ASN A 48 2.25 -3.31 6.80
N VAL A 49 2.21 -3.51 8.12
CA VAL A 49 0.99 -3.82 8.85
C VAL A 49 0.50 -2.58 9.56
N GLN A 50 -0.75 -2.19 9.30
CA GLN A 50 -1.38 -1.07 9.98
C GLN A 50 -1.53 -1.35 11.48
N HIS A 51 -1.75 -0.30 12.28
CA HIS A 51 -1.96 -0.50 13.70
C HIS A 51 -3.29 -1.23 13.94
N LEU A 52 -3.22 -2.54 14.13
CA LEU A 52 -4.38 -3.40 14.29
C LEU A 52 -5.15 -3.03 15.56
N ALA A 53 -6.43 -2.66 15.45
CA ALA A 53 -7.30 -2.43 16.60
C ALA A 53 -7.79 -3.75 17.22
N ASN A 54 -8.26 -3.71 18.46
CA ASN A 54 -9.10 -4.76 19.07
C ASN A 54 -8.52 -6.19 19.07
N GLY A 55 -7.21 -6.35 19.24
CA GLY A 55 -6.57 -7.67 19.39
C GLY A 55 -6.42 -8.47 18.09
N ALA A 56 -6.57 -7.84 16.93
CA ALA A 56 -6.31 -8.49 15.65
C ALA A 56 -4.83 -8.87 15.48
N SER A 57 -4.56 -9.96 14.74
CA SER A 57 -3.23 -10.53 14.57
C SER A 57 -2.82 -10.62 13.11
N PHE A 58 -1.59 -10.20 12.79
CA PHE A 58 -0.99 -10.46 11.48
C PHE A 58 0.20 -11.40 11.68
N LYS A 59 0.18 -12.52 10.95
CA LYS A 59 1.23 -13.53 11.02
C LYS A 59 1.83 -13.79 9.65
N VAL A 60 3.16 -13.80 9.58
CA VAL A 60 3.92 -14.24 8.41
C VAL A 60 4.75 -15.44 8.80
N ASN A 61 4.44 -16.59 8.21
CA ASN A 61 5.15 -17.83 8.40
C ASN A 61 6.22 -17.97 7.30
N GLY A 62 7.47 -18.13 7.73
CA GLY A 62 8.56 -18.66 6.90
C GLY A 62 8.54 -20.19 6.93
N HIS A 63 9.67 -20.83 6.62
CA HIS A 63 9.72 -22.29 6.58
C HIS A 63 9.53 -22.95 7.95
N ALA A 64 10.30 -22.51 8.95
CA ALA A 64 10.31 -23.08 10.31
C ALA A 64 10.13 -22.00 11.40
N VAL A 65 9.71 -20.81 11.02
CA VAL A 65 9.58 -19.65 11.91
C VAL A 65 8.33 -18.84 11.59
N SER A 66 7.77 -18.19 12.59
CA SER A 66 6.61 -17.31 12.45
C SER A 66 6.85 -15.94 13.05
N ALA A 67 6.46 -14.89 12.31
CA ALA A 67 6.52 -13.51 12.73
C ALA A 67 5.12 -13.02 13.09
N GLU A 68 4.91 -12.63 14.34
CA GLU A 68 3.69 -11.96 14.82
C GLU A 68 3.95 -10.46 14.94
N VAL A 69 3.09 -9.64 14.32
CA VAL A 69 3.34 -8.21 14.16
C VAL A 69 2.08 -7.36 14.37
N ARG A 70 2.28 -6.08 14.69
CA ARG A 70 1.22 -5.09 14.88
C ARG A 70 1.77 -3.68 14.69
N GLY A 71 1.28 -2.95 13.69
CA GLY A 71 1.78 -1.59 13.42
C GLY A 71 3.26 -1.57 13.07
N THR A 72 3.69 -2.51 12.22
CA THR A 72 5.11 -2.82 11.97
C THR A 72 5.39 -2.80 10.48
N GLN A 73 6.54 -2.27 10.09
CA GLN A 73 7.08 -2.42 8.75
C GLN A 73 8.36 -3.26 8.82
N PHE A 74 8.39 -4.37 8.11
CA PHE A 74 9.47 -5.34 8.19
C PHE A 74 9.60 -6.14 6.89
N GLU A 75 10.77 -6.72 6.72
CA GLU A 75 11.11 -7.58 5.60
C GLU A 75 11.17 -9.05 6.03
N THR A 76 10.84 -9.93 5.09
CA THR A 76 11.09 -11.37 5.20
C THR A 76 11.75 -11.90 3.94
N LEU A 77 12.90 -12.56 4.07
CA LEU A 77 13.55 -13.35 3.02
C LEU A 77 13.51 -14.83 3.42
N VAL A 78 12.94 -15.66 2.55
CA VAL A 78 12.99 -17.13 2.65
C VAL A 78 13.83 -17.65 1.50
N ARG A 79 14.98 -18.26 1.81
CA ARG A 79 15.94 -18.74 0.81
C ARG A 79 15.58 -20.15 0.33
N PRO A 80 16.09 -20.59 -0.84
CA PRO A 80 15.86 -21.94 -1.34
C PRO A 80 16.34 -23.07 -0.42
N ASP A 81 17.34 -22.80 0.43
CA ASP A 81 17.85 -23.73 1.45
C ASP A 81 17.01 -23.74 2.74
N HIS A 82 15.82 -23.12 2.71
CA HIS A 82 14.89 -22.98 3.82
C HIS A 82 15.36 -22.12 5.00
N THR A 83 16.52 -21.47 4.89
CA THR A 83 16.90 -20.43 5.85
C THR A 83 16.05 -19.17 5.65
N ASN A 84 15.86 -18.41 6.73
CA ASN A 84 15.01 -17.23 6.75
C ASN A 84 15.80 -16.05 7.29
N ARG A 85 15.46 -14.83 6.84
CA ARG A 85 15.95 -13.57 7.40
C ARG A 85 14.78 -12.63 7.63
N PHE A 86 14.80 -11.93 8.75
CA PHE A 86 13.83 -10.89 9.09
C PHE A 86 14.55 -9.61 9.45
N TRP A 87 14.06 -8.48 8.94
CA TRP A 87 14.57 -7.15 9.28
C TRP A 87 13.42 -6.19 9.57
N VAL A 88 13.49 -5.46 10.68
CA VAL A 88 12.46 -4.49 11.06
C VAL A 88 12.90 -3.07 10.72
N PHE A 89 12.07 -2.35 9.96
CA PHE A 89 12.25 -0.92 9.65
C PHE A 89 11.52 -0.04 10.66
N VAL A 90 10.27 -0.38 10.99
CA VAL A 90 9.40 0.36 11.91
C VAL A 90 8.71 -0.60 12.86
N GLY A 91 8.61 -0.22 14.14
CA GLY A 91 7.89 -1.00 15.15
C GLY A 91 8.70 -2.19 15.67
N ALA A 92 8.02 -3.31 15.89
CA ALA A 92 8.62 -4.54 16.42
C ALA A 92 7.98 -5.80 15.83
N VAL A 93 8.77 -6.86 15.73
CA VAL A 93 8.34 -8.20 15.31
C VAL A 93 8.63 -9.18 16.42
N LYS A 94 7.63 -9.97 16.83
CA LYS A 94 7.86 -11.13 17.68
C LYS A 94 8.07 -12.36 16.80
N LEU A 95 9.31 -12.82 16.71
CA LEU A 95 9.69 -13.98 15.91
C LEU A 95 9.72 -15.23 16.79
N THR A 96 9.07 -16.30 16.34
CA THR A 96 9.02 -17.59 17.02
C THR A 96 9.62 -18.67 16.12
N GLY A 97 10.72 -19.27 16.55
CA GLY A 97 11.30 -20.49 16.01
C GLY A 97 11.42 -21.54 17.12
N THR A 98 12.60 -22.13 17.31
CA THR A 98 12.91 -22.95 18.50
C THR A 98 12.96 -22.14 19.78
N THR A 99 13.20 -20.84 19.65
CA THR A 99 13.10 -19.83 20.71
C THR A 99 12.26 -18.66 20.21
N THR A 100 11.81 -17.80 21.12
CA THR A 100 11.10 -16.57 20.79
C THR A 100 11.99 -15.37 21.03
N VAL A 101 12.11 -14.49 20.04
CA VAL A 101 12.88 -13.24 20.12
C VAL A 101 12.02 -12.08 19.60
N THR A 102 12.15 -10.91 20.21
CA THR A 102 11.53 -9.67 19.71
C THR A 102 12.58 -8.82 19.00
N LEU A 103 12.38 -8.58 17.71
CA LEU A 103 13.16 -7.65 16.91
C LEU A 103 12.50 -6.27 16.97
N LYS A 104 13.32 -5.23 17.08
CA LYS A 104 12.92 -3.81 17.02
C LYS A 104 13.47 -3.17 15.75
N ALA A 105 12.97 -1.99 15.41
CA ALA A 105 13.47 -1.17 14.31
C ALA A 105 15.02 -1.12 14.27
N GLY A 106 15.58 -1.33 13.08
CA GLY A 106 17.02 -1.41 12.82
C GLY A 106 17.66 -2.77 13.08
N GLN A 107 16.91 -3.74 13.61
CA GLN A 107 17.43 -5.08 13.94
C GLN A 107 17.04 -6.14 12.91
N GLU A 108 18.00 -6.99 12.62
CA GLU A 108 17.89 -8.16 11.75
C GLU A 108 18.23 -9.45 12.52
N ILE A 109 17.62 -10.56 12.12
CA ILE A 109 17.97 -11.91 12.58
C ILE A 109 17.89 -12.90 11.41
N ASP A 110 18.70 -13.95 11.44
CA ASP A 110 18.52 -15.13 10.59
C ASP A 110 17.92 -16.27 11.41
N ALA A 111 17.18 -17.15 10.74
CA ALA A 111 16.79 -18.46 11.24
C ALA A 111 17.28 -19.55 10.28
N ASP A 112 17.83 -20.62 10.81
CA ASP A 112 18.17 -21.79 10.00
C ASP A 112 16.91 -22.58 9.58
N ALA A 113 17.10 -23.59 8.74
CA ALA A 113 16.01 -24.44 8.24
C ALA A 113 15.24 -25.18 9.34
N ASN A 114 15.81 -25.33 10.54
CA ASN A 114 15.18 -25.99 11.69
C ASN A 114 14.56 -24.97 12.66
N GLY A 115 14.55 -23.69 12.32
CA GLY A 115 13.98 -22.62 13.13
C GLY A 115 14.88 -22.17 14.28
N LYS A 116 16.17 -22.53 14.30
CA LYS A 116 17.10 -21.98 15.28
C LYS A 116 17.44 -20.54 14.91
N LEU A 117 17.18 -19.63 15.85
CA LEU A 117 17.42 -18.20 15.69
C LEU A 117 18.90 -17.86 15.95
N SER A 118 19.47 -16.99 15.13
CA SER A 118 20.81 -16.45 15.34
C SER A 118 20.81 -15.28 16.35
N ASN A 119 21.97 -14.66 16.57
CA ASN A 119 22.04 -13.43 17.37
C ASN A 119 21.49 -12.24 16.58
N LEU A 120 20.83 -11.32 17.29
CA LEU A 120 20.40 -10.04 16.73
C LEU A 120 21.60 -9.25 16.22
N ARG A 121 21.43 -8.62 15.06
CA ARG A 121 22.44 -7.73 14.45
C ARG A 121 21.79 -6.52 13.78
N SER A 122 22.60 -5.51 13.46
CA SER A 122 22.18 -4.45 12.53
C SER A 122 22.19 -4.98 11.10
N ASN A 123 21.32 -4.40 10.26
CA ASN A 123 21.21 -4.80 8.87
C ASN A 123 22.56 -4.72 8.14
N GLN A 124 22.82 -5.73 7.31
CA GLN A 124 23.92 -5.72 6.36
C GLN A 124 23.39 -5.31 4.98
N PHE A 125 24.12 -4.47 4.27
CA PHE A 125 23.77 -4.13 2.90
C PHE A 125 23.73 -5.40 2.04
N ASP A 126 22.64 -5.57 1.31
CA ASP A 126 22.42 -6.66 0.37
C ASP A 126 22.03 -6.03 -0.97
N ALA A 127 22.92 -6.12 -1.95
CA ALA A 127 22.71 -5.49 -3.26
C ALA A 127 21.51 -6.07 -4.02
N ALA A 128 21.07 -7.29 -3.67
CA ALA A 128 19.87 -7.90 -4.25
C ALA A 128 18.59 -7.51 -3.52
N ASP A 129 18.68 -6.65 -2.50
CA ASP A 129 17.55 -6.24 -1.69
C ASP A 129 16.99 -4.88 -2.15
N PRO A 130 15.79 -4.85 -2.77
CA PRO A 130 15.21 -3.63 -3.30
C PRO A 130 14.50 -2.78 -2.22
N PHE A 131 14.14 -3.36 -1.07
CA PHE A 131 13.24 -2.73 -0.12
C PHE A 131 13.85 -1.66 0.78
N PRO A 132 15.12 -1.74 1.20
CA PRO A 132 15.69 -0.77 2.15
C PRO A 132 15.73 0.64 1.57
N LEU A 133 16.20 0.77 0.32
CA LEU A 133 16.20 2.03 -0.41
C LEU A 133 14.76 2.52 -0.64
N ALA A 134 13.84 1.62 -1.01
CA ALA A 134 12.44 1.98 -1.21
C ALA A 134 11.78 2.52 0.07
N VAL A 135 12.00 1.87 1.22
CA VAL A 135 11.49 2.30 2.52
C VAL A 135 12.06 3.65 2.92
N GLN A 136 13.37 3.84 2.77
CA GLN A 136 14.04 5.11 3.06
C GLN A 136 13.45 6.26 2.23
N CYS A 137 13.22 6.01 0.94
CA CYS A 137 12.65 6.99 0.02
C CYS A 137 11.18 7.30 0.32
N ALA A 138 10.36 6.27 0.55
CA ALA A 138 8.97 6.43 0.94
C ALA A 138 8.83 7.25 2.22
N GLY A 139 9.67 6.96 3.23
CA GLY A 139 9.71 7.73 4.48
C GLY A 139 10.03 9.21 4.25
N SER A 140 10.97 9.49 3.35
CA SER A 140 11.44 10.86 3.03
C SER A 140 10.38 11.74 2.37
N VAL A 141 9.42 11.16 1.65
CA VAL A 141 8.32 11.91 1.01
C VAL A 141 7.00 11.88 1.79
N SER A 142 6.89 11.02 2.80
CA SER A 142 5.61 10.79 3.50
C SER A 142 5.15 11.99 4.36
N THR A 143 6.08 12.79 4.89
CA THR A 143 5.75 13.88 5.80
C THR A 143 5.15 15.07 5.06
N GLY A 144 4.00 15.56 5.51
CA GLY A 144 3.31 16.71 4.88
C GLY A 144 2.58 16.37 3.57
N THR A 145 2.42 15.09 3.25
CA THR A 145 1.69 14.61 2.07
C THR A 145 0.42 13.86 2.47
N THR A 146 -0.48 13.68 1.50
CA THR A 146 -1.74 12.96 1.71
C THR A 146 -1.45 11.46 1.75
N ALA A 147 -1.90 10.80 2.83
CA ALA A 147 -1.75 9.36 2.99
C ALA A 147 -2.38 8.62 1.80
N GLY A 148 -1.63 7.67 1.23
CA GLY A 148 -2.04 6.90 0.04
C GLY A 148 -1.54 7.45 -1.30
N THR A 149 -0.92 8.63 -1.32
CA THR A 149 -0.30 9.19 -2.53
C THR A 149 1.15 8.77 -2.74
N VAL A 150 1.75 8.13 -1.72
CA VAL A 150 3.14 7.68 -1.76
C VAL A 150 3.28 6.52 -2.73
N GLN A 151 4.04 6.72 -3.79
CA GLN A 151 4.43 5.69 -4.74
C GLN A 151 5.95 5.55 -4.74
N THR A 152 6.45 4.33 -4.76
CA THR A 152 7.89 4.08 -4.76
C THR A 152 8.24 3.09 -5.85
N SER A 153 9.25 3.45 -6.62
CA SER A 153 9.81 2.62 -7.69
C SER A 153 11.27 2.32 -7.36
N THR A 154 11.67 1.08 -7.60
CA THR A 154 13.07 0.65 -7.52
C THR A 154 13.60 0.51 -8.93
N GLY A 155 14.73 1.14 -9.21
CA GLY A 155 15.38 1.06 -10.51
C GLY A 155 16.52 0.04 -10.54
N ASP A 156 16.86 -0.40 -11.75
CA ASP A 156 18.04 -1.22 -11.99
C ASP A 156 19.33 -0.45 -11.65
N SER A 157 20.44 -1.19 -11.56
CA SER A 157 21.75 -0.59 -11.32
C SER A 157 22.13 0.41 -12.40
N LEU A 158 22.57 1.60 -11.97
CA LEU A 158 22.91 2.72 -12.82
C LEU A 158 24.42 3.00 -12.72
N ALA A 159 25.11 3.17 -13.84
CA ALA A 159 26.54 3.51 -13.90
C ALA A 159 26.77 4.99 -14.24
N THR A 160 28.01 5.47 -14.12
CA THR A 160 28.40 6.84 -14.52
C THR A 160 27.98 7.14 -15.96
N GLY A 161 27.32 8.29 -16.15
CA GLY A 161 26.82 8.77 -17.44
C GLY A 161 25.48 8.17 -17.89
N GLN A 162 24.92 7.23 -17.13
CA GLN A 162 23.59 6.66 -17.41
C GLN A 162 22.48 7.45 -16.72
N THR A 163 21.27 7.33 -17.28
CA THR A 163 20.05 7.93 -16.74
C THR A 163 18.91 6.93 -16.69
N ALA A 164 17.99 7.13 -15.75
CA ALA A 164 16.76 6.36 -15.65
C ALA A 164 15.59 7.28 -15.33
N GLU A 165 14.40 6.92 -15.80
CA GLU A 165 13.19 7.72 -15.64
C GLU A 165 12.18 6.98 -14.76
N VAL A 166 11.51 7.72 -13.88
CA VAL A 166 10.42 7.21 -13.04
C VAL A 166 9.24 8.16 -13.13
N ASP A 167 8.11 7.63 -13.56
CA ASP A 167 6.87 8.38 -13.79
C ASP A 167 5.95 8.37 -12.57
N TYR A 168 5.17 9.45 -12.43
CA TYR A 168 4.17 9.64 -11.38
C TYR A 168 2.98 10.47 -11.86
N SER A 169 1.79 9.86 -11.91
CA SER A 169 0.52 10.51 -12.24
C SER A 169 0.01 11.34 -11.05
N SER A 170 0.31 12.64 -11.02
CA SER A 170 -0.08 13.51 -9.91
C SER A 170 -1.45 14.14 -10.13
N PRO A 171 -2.36 14.11 -9.13
CA PRO A 171 -3.60 14.91 -9.14
C PRO A 171 -3.36 16.42 -8.90
N GLY A 172 -2.10 16.87 -8.89
CA GLY A 172 -1.71 18.26 -8.66
C GLY A 172 -1.35 18.54 -7.20
N GLY A 173 -1.13 19.82 -6.89
CA GLY A 173 -0.64 20.26 -5.58
C GLY A 173 0.89 20.29 -5.51
N THR A 174 1.43 20.06 -4.33
CA THR A 174 2.87 19.96 -4.09
C THR A 174 3.31 18.51 -4.19
N VAL A 175 4.11 18.22 -5.23
CA VAL A 175 4.76 16.93 -5.43
C VAL A 175 6.07 16.92 -4.65
N SER A 176 6.16 15.97 -3.73
CA SER A 176 7.38 15.62 -3.00
C SER A 176 8.05 14.44 -3.71
N VAL A 177 9.35 14.52 -3.92
CA VAL A 177 10.15 13.44 -4.53
C VAL A 177 11.42 13.19 -3.73
N ALA A 178 11.82 11.94 -3.63
CA ALA A 178 13.09 11.52 -3.04
C ALA A 178 13.80 10.51 -3.93
N LEU A 179 15.13 10.64 -4.03
CA LEU A 179 16.04 9.67 -4.63
C LEU A 179 16.94 9.09 -3.54
N CYS A 180 17.03 7.77 -3.48
CA CYS A 180 17.84 7.03 -2.52
C CYS A 180 18.76 6.07 -3.26
N TYR A 181 20.01 6.06 -2.84
CA TYR A 181 21.06 5.18 -3.34
C TYR A 181 22.05 4.84 -2.21
N PRO A 182 22.80 3.72 -2.32
CA PRO A 182 23.62 3.19 -1.23
C PRO A 182 24.82 4.06 -0.80
N GLY A 183 25.47 4.76 -1.73
CA GLY A 183 26.62 5.60 -1.35
C GLY A 183 27.44 6.23 -2.48
N SER A 184 27.19 5.92 -3.75
CA SER A 184 27.84 6.65 -4.85
C SER A 184 27.21 8.04 -5.05
N PHE A 185 27.54 8.78 -6.11
CA PHE A 185 26.95 10.09 -6.36
C PHE A 185 25.97 10.05 -7.54
N MET A 186 24.69 10.24 -7.22
CA MET A 186 23.60 10.40 -8.19
C MET A 186 22.84 11.71 -7.94
N THR A 187 22.25 12.25 -9.00
CA THR A 187 21.39 13.44 -8.94
C THR A 187 20.00 13.15 -9.49
N LEU A 188 19.06 14.01 -9.14
CA LEU A 188 17.66 13.90 -9.51
C LEU A 188 17.19 15.19 -10.18
N SER A 189 16.79 15.14 -11.44
CA SER A 189 16.01 16.18 -12.09
C SER A 189 14.53 15.81 -12.09
N LEU A 190 13.65 16.82 -12.10
CA LEU A 190 12.20 16.61 -12.11
C LEU A 190 11.56 17.38 -13.26
N LEU A 191 10.89 16.68 -14.17
CA LEU A 191 10.04 17.28 -15.19
C LEU A 191 8.60 17.36 -14.67
N ASP A 192 8.02 18.55 -14.76
CA ASP A 192 6.59 18.75 -14.51
C ASP A 192 5.73 18.43 -15.76
N PRO A 193 4.40 18.41 -15.64
CA PRO A 193 3.52 18.08 -16.75
C PRO A 193 3.59 19.07 -17.95
N SER A 194 4.18 20.25 -17.77
CA SER A 194 4.41 21.21 -18.85
C SER A 194 5.71 20.94 -19.62
N GLY A 195 6.51 19.97 -19.17
CA GLY A 195 7.84 19.68 -19.69
C GLY A 195 8.92 20.62 -19.11
N THR A 196 8.59 21.42 -18.09
CA THR A 196 9.57 22.28 -17.44
C THR A 196 10.44 21.44 -16.50
N GLU A 197 11.75 21.49 -16.71
CA GLU A 197 12.72 20.88 -15.81
C GLU A 197 12.96 21.76 -14.58
N HIS A 198 12.68 21.20 -13.42
CA HIS A 198 13.03 21.77 -12.13
C HIS A 198 14.45 21.34 -11.77
N ALA A 199 15.27 22.31 -11.33
CA ALA A 199 16.71 22.16 -11.20
C ALA A 199 17.15 20.86 -10.50
N SER A 200 18.21 20.26 -11.04
CA SER A 200 18.80 19.02 -10.53
C SER A 200 19.16 19.15 -9.06
N ARG A 201 18.66 18.21 -8.27
CA ARG A 201 18.89 18.10 -6.84
C ARG A 201 20.05 17.15 -6.61
N ASN A 202 20.93 17.56 -5.72
CA ASN A 202 22.11 16.80 -5.33
C ASN A 202 22.30 16.90 -3.82
N GLY A 203 23.12 16.01 -3.27
CA GLY A 203 23.38 15.93 -1.84
C GLY A 203 23.56 14.49 -1.39
N THR A 204 23.71 14.30 -0.09
CA THR A 204 23.74 12.96 0.49
C THR A 204 22.37 12.30 0.38
N SER A 205 22.32 11.06 -0.11
CA SER A 205 21.13 10.21 -0.08
C SER A 205 20.48 10.18 1.33
N PRO A 206 19.17 10.44 1.47
CA PRO A 206 18.20 10.72 0.41
C PRO A 206 18.30 12.14 -0.14
N VAL A 207 18.31 12.26 -1.47
CA VAL A 207 18.15 13.54 -2.16
C VAL A 207 16.65 13.84 -2.26
N THR A 208 16.18 14.90 -1.62
CA THR A 208 14.74 15.23 -1.54
C THR A 208 14.40 16.55 -2.20
N GLY A 209 13.12 16.75 -2.48
CA GLY A 209 12.55 18.09 -2.51
C GLY A 209 11.09 18.15 -2.97
N HIS A 210 10.61 19.37 -3.14
CA HIS A 210 9.19 19.67 -3.34
C HIS A 210 8.99 20.64 -4.49
N VAL A 211 8.01 20.38 -5.36
CA VAL A 211 7.61 21.29 -6.43
C VAL A 211 6.09 21.34 -6.48
N SER A 212 5.53 22.55 -6.47
CA SER A 212 4.10 22.74 -6.72
C SER A 212 3.84 22.85 -8.21
N GLY A 213 2.80 22.19 -8.69
CA GLY A 213 2.43 22.27 -10.09
C GLY A 213 1.05 21.67 -10.39
N PRO A 214 0.66 21.69 -11.67
CA PRO A 214 -0.65 21.22 -12.10
C PRO A 214 -0.76 19.69 -12.00
N PRO A 215 -1.99 19.16 -12.08
CA PRO A 215 -2.21 17.74 -12.30
C PRO A 215 -1.61 17.29 -13.63
N GLY A 216 -1.08 16.06 -13.68
CA GLY A 216 -0.48 15.49 -14.87
C GLY A 216 0.64 14.50 -14.57
N LEU A 217 1.32 14.05 -15.62
CA LEU A 217 2.46 13.15 -15.52
C LEU A 217 3.72 13.92 -15.09
N TRP A 218 4.26 13.55 -13.92
CA TRP A 218 5.54 14.01 -13.45
C TRP A 218 6.60 12.94 -13.71
N ARG A 219 7.83 13.36 -13.99
CA ARG A 219 8.93 12.44 -14.27
C ARG A 219 10.18 12.80 -13.51
N ALA A 220 10.66 11.86 -12.72
CA ALA A 220 11.98 11.91 -12.10
C ALA A 220 13.00 11.36 -13.07
N ILE A 221 14.07 12.12 -13.33
CA ILE A 221 15.22 11.67 -14.10
C ILE A 221 16.39 11.52 -13.13
N VAL A 222 16.84 10.28 -12.95
CA VAL A 222 17.99 9.93 -12.12
C VAL A 222 19.23 9.91 -12.99
N HIS A 223 20.29 10.59 -12.56
CA HIS A 223 21.56 10.66 -13.28
C HIS A 223 22.70 10.06 -12.46
N GLY A 224 23.46 9.14 -13.07
CA GLY A 224 24.66 8.57 -12.47
C GLY A 224 25.85 9.46 -12.73
N ILE A 225 26.34 10.17 -11.71
CA ILE A 225 27.40 11.16 -11.90
C ILE A 225 28.77 10.58 -11.58
N ASP A 226 28.92 9.99 -10.39
CA ASP A 226 30.14 9.27 -10.00
C ASP A 226 29.73 7.98 -9.33
N VAL A 227 29.62 6.92 -10.14
CA VAL A 227 29.17 5.59 -9.74
C VAL A 227 30.20 4.56 -10.21
N PRO A 228 31.27 4.32 -9.40
CA PRO A 228 32.39 3.47 -9.80
C PRO A 228 32.00 2.03 -10.07
N THR A 229 30.99 1.53 -9.34
CA THR A 229 30.32 0.25 -9.59
C THR A 229 28.85 0.55 -9.73
N ALA A 230 28.22 0.07 -10.82
CA ALA A 230 26.80 0.30 -11.04
C ALA A 230 25.97 -0.10 -9.81
N GLU A 231 25.19 0.83 -9.28
CA GLU A 231 24.43 0.64 -8.05
C GLU A 231 22.93 0.88 -8.27
N ALA A 232 22.10 0.12 -7.57
CA ALA A 232 20.66 0.28 -7.62
C ALA A 232 20.21 1.58 -6.95
N PHE A 233 19.04 2.06 -7.33
CA PHE A 233 18.43 3.25 -6.74
C PHE A 233 16.94 3.04 -6.47
N ALA A 234 16.37 3.90 -5.64
CA ALA A 234 14.93 4.01 -5.47
C ALA A 234 14.49 5.46 -5.63
N VAL A 235 13.30 5.65 -6.19
CA VAL A 235 12.61 6.94 -6.25
C VAL A 235 11.27 6.80 -5.57
N ALA A 236 10.93 7.74 -4.69
CA ALA A 236 9.58 7.87 -4.17
C ALA A 236 8.97 9.22 -4.55
N PHE A 237 7.68 9.19 -4.86
CA PHE A 237 6.82 10.35 -5.08
C PHE A 237 5.69 10.36 -4.06
N ALA A 238 5.21 11.54 -3.71
CA ALA A 238 3.97 11.75 -2.96
C ALA A 238 3.41 13.14 -3.25
N THR A 239 2.12 13.36 -3.05
CA THR A 239 1.49 14.69 -3.19
C THR A 239 0.70 15.07 -1.94
N ASN A 240 0.57 16.36 -1.68
CA ASN A 240 -0.34 16.91 -0.67
C ASN A 240 -1.71 17.30 -1.23
N ALA A 241 -2.13 16.69 -2.35
CA ALA A 241 -3.45 16.92 -2.92
C ALA A 241 -4.53 16.79 -1.84
N PRO A 242 -5.39 17.81 -1.67
CA PRO A 242 -6.30 17.88 -0.54
C PRO A 242 -7.27 16.69 -0.54
N CYS A 243 -7.65 16.28 0.66
CA CYS A 243 -8.79 15.38 0.85
C CYS A 243 -10.09 16.18 0.71
N SER A 244 -10.42 16.56 -0.53
CA SER A 244 -11.63 17.28 -0.91
C SER A 244 -12.37 16.53 -2.02
N ALA A 245 -13.67 16.83 -2.16
CA ALA A 245 -14.57 16.22 -3.15
C ALA A 245 -14.35 16.74 -4.58
N ASP A 246 -13.10 17.09 -4.93
CA ASP A 246 -12.72 17.64 -6.22
C ASP A 246 -12.21 16.52 -7.13
N ASN A 247 -12.88 16.35 -8.27
CA ASN A 247 -12.43 15.43 -9.31
C ASN A 247 -11.44 16.12 -10.25
N VAL A 248 -10.48 15.35 -10.74
CA VAL A 248 -9.52 15.77 -11.76
C VAL A 248 -9.62 14.80 -12.93
N ASP A 249 -9.84 15.29 -14.14
CA ASP A 249 -9.63 14.52 -15.37
C ASP A 249 -8.98 15.45 -16.40
N THR A 250 -7.68 15.24 -16.65
CA THR A 250 -6.91 16.02 -17.64
C THR A 250 -6.86 15.33 -19.00
N GLY A 251 -7.55 14.20 -19.18
CA GLY A 251 -7.39 13.30 -20.32
C GLY A 251 -6.16 12.39 -20.23
N GLY A 252 -5.22 12.66 -19.30
CA GLY A 252 -4.06 11.81 -19.02
C GLY A 252 -4.01 11.34 -17.57
N VAL A 253 -4.38 12.18 -16.60
CA VAL A 253 -4.49 11.82 -15.17
C VAL A 253 -5.92 11.95 -14.72
N VAL A 254 -6.37 10.98 -13.93
CA VAL A 254 -7.70 10.92 -13.34
C VAL A 254 -7.60 10.84 -11.81
N ARG A 255 -8.43 11.63 -11.12
CA ARG A 255 -8.74 11.55 -9.70
C ARG A 255 -10.25 11.62 -9.54
N GLU A 256 -10.85 10.58 -9.01
CA GLU A 256 -12.25 10.54 -8.64
C GLU A 256 -12.39 10.43 -7.13
N THR A 257 -13.34 11.18 -6.59
CA THR A 257 -13.64 11.21 -5.16
C THR A 257 -15.10 10.92 -4.89
N LEU A 258 -15.37 10.20 -3.82
CA LEU A 258 -16.71 9.92 -3.33
C LEU A 258 -16.74 10.14 -1.81
N SER A 259 -17.31 11.26 -1.38
CA SER A 259 -17.41 11.67 0.02
C SER A 259 -18.73 11.27 0.68
N ASN A 260 -18.77 11.19 2.01
CA ASN A 260 -20.02 10.90 2.73
C ASN A 260 -21.06 12.00 2.55
N SER A 261 -20.65 13.27 2.43
CA SER A 261 -21.58 14.36 2.14
C SER A 261 -22.23 14.22 0.75
N GLN A 262 -21.47 13.83 -0.28
CA GLN A 262 -22.01 13.54 -1.61
C GLN A 262 -22.95 12.34 -1.58
N ILE A 263 -22.57 11.26 -0.90
CA ILE A 263 -23.42 10.07 -0.76
C ILE A 263 -24.74 10.43 -0.07
N ALA A 264 -24.68 11.16 1.05
CA ALA A 264 -25.87 11.58 1.79
C ALA A 264 -26.78 12.47 0.96
N SER A 265 -26.21 13.40 0.19
CA SER A 265 -26.97 14.29 -0.70
C SER A 265 -27.68 13.50 -1.81
N ALA A 266 -26.97 12.59 -2.48
CA ALA A 266 -27.55 11.74 -3.53
C ALA A 266 -28.65 10.80 -3.00
N LEU A 267 -28.48 10.24 -1.79
CA LEU A 267 -29.51 9.44 -1.14
C LEU A 267 -30.75 10.30 -0.83
N ALA A 268 -30.57 11.52 -0.33
CA ALA A 268 -31.68 12.43 -0.07
C ALA A 268 -32.43 12.84 -1.35
N GLU A 269 -31.69 13.17 -2.42
CA GLU A 269 -32.26 13.55 -3.72
C GLU A 269 -33.02 12.38 -4.38
N SER A 270 -32.53 11.15 -4.23
CA SER A 270 -33.23 9.95 -4.72
C SER A 270 -34.50 9.61 -3.92
N GLY A 271 -34.76 10.28 -2.79
CA GLY A 271 -35.87 9.95 -1.89
C GLY A 271 -35.65 8.66 -1.10
N SER A 272 -34.41 8.15 -1.06
CA SER A 272 -34.05 6.95 -0.31
C SER A 272 -34.14 7.23 1.19
N THR A 273 -35.04 6.53 1.88
CA THR A 273 -35.21 6.63 3.34
C THR A 273 -34.86 5.31 4.01
N GLY A 274 -34.31 5.36 5.23
CA GLY A 274 -33.93 4.16 5.99
C GLY A 274 -32.74 3.40 5.43
N VAL A 275 -31.92 4.05 4.59
CA VAL A 275 -30.66 3.54 4.04
C VAL A 275 -29.53 4.50 4.43
N THR A 276 -28.40 3.94 4.86
CA THR A 276 -27.15 4.67 5.09
C THR A 276 -26.06 4.01 4.26
N ILE A 277 -25.29 4.81 3.53
CA ILE A 277 -24.07 4.40 2.85
C ILE A 277 -22.98 5.37 3.28
N SER A 278 -21.80 4.87 3.63
CA SER A 278 -20.69 5.73 4.02
C SER A 278 -19.33 5.08 3.80
N VAL A 279 -18.35 5.91 3.44
CA VAL A 279 -16.93 5.63 3.52
C VAL A 279 -16.48 5.68 4.99
N GLN A 280 -15.81 4.61 5.42
CA GLN A 280 -15.40 4.40 6.81
C GLN A 280 -13.89 4.56 6.98
N GLY A 281 -13.49 5.57 7.75
CA GLY A 281 -12.09 5.77 8.16
C GLY A 281 -11.15 6.17 7.02
N ALA A 282 -9.88 6.39 7.37
CA ALA A 282 -8.80 6.68 6.43
C ALA A 282 -7.89 5.45 6.31
N SER A 283 -7.50 5.13 5.08
CA SER A 283 -6.60 4.02 4.75
C SER A 283 -5.74 4.41 3.55
N PRO A 284 -4.41 4.21 3.59
CA PRO A 284 -3.52 4.61 2.50
C PRO A 284 -3.55 3.67 1.28
N THR A 285 -4.19 2.50 1.36
CA THR A 285 -4.17 1.50 0.26
C THR A 285 -5.53 0.92 -0.07
N SER A 286 -6.59 1.39 0.60
CA SER A 286 -7.96 0.93 0.36
C SER A 286 -8.97 1.98 0.75
N ALA A 287 -10.22 1.79 0.33
CA ALA A 287 -11.36 2.54 0.83
C ALA A 287 -12.48 1.57 1.22
N ARG A 288 -12.99 1.72 2.45
CA ARG A 288 -14.07 0.89 2.96
C ARG A 288 -15.41 1.59 2.83
N ILE A 289 -16.38 0.94 2.20
CA ILE A 289 -17.76 1.41 2.14
C ILE A 289 -18.66 0.48 2.96
N VAL A 290 -19.44 1.07 3.84
CA VAL A 290 -20.43 0.40 4.68
C VAL A 290 -21.83 0.82 4.27
N TYR A 291 -22.73 -0.15 4.21
CA TYR A 291 -24.15 0.03 3.99
C TYR A 291 -24.95 -0.52 5.15
N ASP A 292 -26.00 0.20 5.54
CA ASP A 292 -26.99 -0.22 6.53
C ASP A 292 -28.40 0.16 6.05
N SER A 293 -29.37 -0.75 6.22
CA SER A 293 -30.77 -0.46 5.97
C SER A 293 -31.71 -1.31 6.80
N THR A 294 -32.99 -0.93 6.84
CA THR A 294 -34.07 -1.76 7.39
C THR A 294 -35.12 -2.05 6.30
N VAL A 295 -35.00 -3.21 5.63
CA VAL A 295 -35.93 -3.61 4.56
C VAL A 295 -37.03 -4.49 5.15
N GLY A 296 -38.29 -4.03 5.12
CA GLY A 296 -39.42 -4.81 5.64
C GLY A 296 -39.33 -5.12 7.15
N GLY A 297 -38.70 -4.23 7.94
CA GLY A 297 -38.45 -4.44 9.37
C GLY A 297 -37.23 -5.33 9.69
N LEU A 298 -36.45 -5.72 8.66
CA LEU A 298 -35.25 -6.54 8.81
C LEU A 298 -34.00 -5.68 8.65
N PRO A 299 -33.14 -5.56 9.68
CA PRO A 299 -31.88 -4.85 9.51
C PRO A 299 -30.94 -5.68 8.63
N LEU A 300 -30.41 -5.03 7.60
CA LEU A 300 -29.47 -5.55 6.62
C LEU A 300 -28.25 -4.61 6.59
N SER A 301 -27.05 -5.18 6.67
CA SER A 301 -25.82 -4.41 6.46
C SER A 301 -24.80 -5.19 5.66
N TRP A 302 -23.94 -4.47 4.94
CA TRP A 302 -22.80 -5.04 4.24
C TRP A 302 -21.62 -4.09 4.22
N THR A 303 -20.43 -4.66 4.02
CA THR A 303 -19.18 -3.91 3.92
C THR A 303 -18.43 -4.37 2.68
N ILE A 304 -17.94 -3.40 1.91
CA ILE A 304 -17.10 -3.61 0.73
C ILE A 304 -15.80 -2.84 0.92
N ASP A 305 -14.68 -3.48 0.63
CA ASP A 305 -13.38 -2.85 0.55
C ASP A 305 -12.97 -2.70 -0.92
N PHE A 306 -12.62 -1.47 -1.30
CA PHE A 306 -12.13 -1.11 -2.62
C PHE A 306 -10.61 -0.91 -2.57
N TYR A 307 -9.91 -1.36 -3.60
CA TYR A 307 -8.44 -1.30 -3.69
C TYR A 307 -7.99 -1.20 -5.16
N ALA A 308 -6.74 -0.82 -5.39
CA ALA A 308 -6.18 -0.82 -6.74
C ALA A 308 -5.84 -2.25 -7.18
N ALA A 309 -6.55 -2.76 -8.18
CA ALA A 309 -6.27 -4.05 -8.83
C ALA A 309 -5.73 -3.79 -10.24
N THR A 310 -4.69 -2.96 -10.34
CA THR A 310 -4.18 -2.38 -11.59
C THR A 310 -4.14 -3.43 -12.72
N PRO A 311 -4.77 -3.15 -13.88
CA PRO A 311 -5.29 -1.84 -14.31
C PRO A 311 -6.68 -1.46 -13.79
N ASP A 312 -7.37 -2.34 -13.07
CA ASP A 312 -8.78 -2.14 -12.71
C ASP A 312 -8.99 -1.66 -11.26
N LEU A 313 -10.22 -1.23 -10.95
CA LEU A 313 -10.68 -1.05 -9.59
C LEU A 313 -11.09 -2.39 -8.98
N GLY A 314 -10.41 -2.85 -7.93
CA GLY A 314 -10.79 -4.06 -7.20
C GLY A 314 -11.86 -3.77 -6.15
N ALA A 315 -12.77 -4.73 -5.93
CA ALA A 315 -13.75 -4.69 -4.85
C ALA A 315 -13.92 -6.07 -4.19
N VAL A 316 -14.08 -6.10 -2.87
CA VAL A 316 -14.36 -7.34 -2.15
C VAL A 316 -15.41 -7.12 -1.07
N ILE A 317 -16.45 -7.94 -1.08
CA ILE A 317 -17.46 -7.95 -0.01
C ILE A 317 -16.83 -8.64 1.20
N THR A 318 -16.57 -7.87 2.25
CA THR A 318 -15.94 -8.35 3.48
C THR A 318 -16.96 -8.77 4.53
N GLN A 319 -18.19 -8.25 4.46
CA GLN A 319 -19.26 -8.64 5.38
C GLN A 319 -20.64 -8.53 4.74
N VAL A 320 -21.54 -9.46 5.12
CA VAL A 320 -22.99 -9.33 4.95
C VAL A 320 -23.69 -9.79 6.22
N THR A 321 -24.60 -8.99 6.76
CA THR A 321 -25.31 -9.25 8.00
C THR A 321 -26.82 -9.07 7.82
N VAL A 322 -27.59 -10.05 8.27
CA VAL A 322 -29.06 -10.03 8.28
C VAL A 322 -29.52 -10.27 9.72
N ARG A 323 -30.33 -9.38 10.29
CA ARG A 323 -30.74 -9.47 11.72
C ARG A 323 -29.57 -9.53 12.71
N GLY A 324 -28.46 -8.87 12.41
CA GLY A 324 -27.25 -8.93 13.25
C GLY A 324 -26.46 -10.24 13.14
N ILE A 325 -26.88 -11.18 12.29
CA ILE A 325 -26.17 -12.44 12.03
C ILE A 325 -25.32 -12.28 10.77
N ASN A 326 -24.01 -12.47 10.90
CA ASN A 326 -23.09 -12.47 9.77
C ASN A 326 -23.30 -13.75 8.92
N VAL A 327 -23.63 -13.59 7.64
CA VAL A 327 -24.03 -14.68 6.72
C VAL A 327 -22.92 -15.02 5.70
N THR A 328 -21.71 -14.50 5.93
CA THR A 328 -20.56 -14.53 5.00
C THR A 328 -20.21 -15.90 4.39
N THR A 329 -20.49 -17.02 5.05
CA THR A 329 -20.07 -18.34 4.53
C THR A 329 -20.98 -18.92 3.43
N GLN A 330 -22.26 -18.56 3.37
CA GLN A 330 -23.17 -19.03 2.31
C GLN A 330 -23.49 -17.97 1.27
N VAL A 331 -23.43 -16.69 1.64
CA VAL A 331 -23.83 -15.57 0.78
C VAL A 331 -22.76 -15.25 -0.27
N VAL A 332 -21.45 -15.33 0.05
CA VAL A 332 -20.38 -15.16 -0.96
C VAL A 332 -20.43 -16.27 -2.02
N LYS A 333 -20.82 -17.49 -1.62
CA LYS A 333 -20.94 -18.66 -2.51
C LYS A 333 -22.23 -18.66 -3.36
N ASN A 334 -23.26 -17.92 -2.90
CA ASN A 334 -24.57 -17.85 -3.56
C ASN A 334 -24.83 -16.52 -4.31
N LEU A 335 -24.21 -15.40 -3.94
CA LEU A 335 -24.21 -14.20 -4.79
C LEU A 335 -23.47 -14.46 -6.11
N SER A 336 -22.38 -15.23 -6.06
CA SER A 336 -21.69 -15.70 -7.27
C SER A 336 -22.54 -16.62 -8.16
N SER A 337 -23.65 -17.18 -7.65
CA SER A 337 -24.49 -18.13 -8.38
C SER A 337 -25.87 -17.57 -8.80
N TYR A 338 -26.38 -16.52 -8.15
CA TYR A 338 -27.68 -15.91 -8.48
C TYR A 338 -27.62 -14.53 -9.14
N GLY A 339 -26.44 -13.91 -9.24
CA GLY A 339 -26.24 -12.70 -10.03
C GLY A 339 -24.90 -12.04 -9.79
N GLY A 340 -23.97 -12.19 -10.73
CA GLY A 340 -22.71 -11.46 -10.73
C GLY A 340 -21.51 -12.34 -10.41
N GLN A 341 -20.51 -12.27 -11.29
CA GLN A 341 -19.12 -12.57 -10.93
C GLN A 341 -18.82 -11.89 -9.59
N SER A 342 -18.00 -12.49 -8.72
CA SER A 342 -17.30 -11.69 -7.71
C SER A 342 -16.79 -10.45 -8.43
N ILE A 343 -17.11 -9.24 -7.96
CA ILE A 343 -16.63 -8.01 -8.59
C ILE A 343 -15.13 -7.91 -8.30
N SER A 344 -14.32 -8.80 -8.87
CA SER A 344 -12.88 -8.81 -8.69
C SER A 344 -12.24 -7.60 -9.37
N SER A 345 -12.92 -7.06 -10.38
CA SER A 345 -12.56 -5.83 -11.07
C SER A 345 -13.80 -5.10 -11.60
N ILE A 346 -13.82 -3.78 -11.45
CA ILE A 346 -14.77 -2.84 -12.07
C ILE A 346 -13.98 -2.07 -13.13
N PRO A 347 -14.33 -2.17 -14.43
CA PRO A 347 -13.74 -1.32 -15.45
C PRO A 347 -14.02 0.15 -15.13
N SER A 348 -12.96 0.91 -14.87
CA SER A 348 -13.00 2.33 -14.52
C SER A 348 -12.91 3.26 -15.73
N GLY A 349 -12.63 2.73 -16.93
CA GLY A 349 -12.40 3.54 -18.14
C GLY A 349 -11.04 4.28 -18.14
N PHE A 350 -10.16 3.97 -17.18
CA PHE A 350 -8.78 4.41 -17.05
C PHE A 350 -8.00 3.39 -16.19
N THR A 351 -6.68 3.33 -16.30
CA THR A 351 -5.81 2.46 -15.48
C THR A 351 -5.78 2.97 -14.04
N VAL A 352 -6.25 2.19 -13.08
CA VAL A 352 -6.20 2.53 -11.66
C VAL A 352 -4.79 2.35 -11.12
N ASP A 353 -4.20 3.44 -10.63
CA ASP A 353 -2.87 3.46 -10.01
C ASP A 353 -2.96 3.28 -8.49
N ARG A 354 -3.98 3.87 -7.85
CA ARG A 354 -4.15 3.82 -6.39
C ARG A 354 -5.60 4.05 -5.98
N VAL A 355 -5.95 3.41 -4.87
CA VAL A 355 -7.21 3.61 -4.15
C VAL A 355 -6.87 3.81 -2.69
N TYR A 356 -7.45 4.83 -2.08
CA TYR A 356 -7.25 5.12 -0.67
C TYR A 356 -8.47 5.86 -0.11
N SER A 357 -8.57 5.96 1.20
CA SER A 357 -9.55 6.82 1.86
C SER A 357 -8.86 7.82 2.78
N CYS A 358 -9.45 9.00 2.87
CA CYS A 358 -8.96 10.09 3.68
C CYS A 358 -10.13 10.85 4.31
N ALA A 359 -9.84 11.70 5.29
CA ALA A 359 -10.80 12.60 5.89
C ALA A 359 -10.47 14.05 5.51
N SER A 360 -11.49 14.81 5.09
CA SER A 360 -11.36 16.25 4.91
C SER A 360 -11.11 16.96 6.25
N ALA A 361 -10.73 18.23 6.21
CA ALA A 361 -10.54 19.05 7.41
C ALA A 361 -11.81 19.14 8.29
N ASN A 362 -12.99 18.94 7.71
CA ASN A 362 -14.28 18.95 8.41
C ASN A 362 -14.71 17.56 8.92
N GLY A 363 -13.88 16.53 8.75
CA GLY A 363 -14.15 15.15 9.16
C GLY A 363 -15.01 14.34 8.18
N ASP A 364 -15.28 14.87 6.99
CA ASP A 364 -15.96 14.12 5.93
C ASP A 364 -15.01 13.09 5.32
N ASN A 365 -15.30 11.79 5.51
CA ASN A 365 -14.50 10.72 4.93
C ASN A 365 -14.86 10.54 3.45
N MET A 366 -13.85 10.26 2.64
CA MET A 366 -14.03 10.01 1.22
C MET A 366 -13.13 8.89 0.72
N MET A 367 -13.66 8.18 -0.27
CA MET A 367 -12.90 7.28 -1.12
C MET A 367 -12.26 8.12 -2.23
N VAL A 368 -11.01 7.80 -2.55
CA VAL A 368 -10.27 8.41 -3.65
C VAL A 368 -9.77 7.29 -4.56
N VAL A 369 -10.01 7.44 -5.85
CA VAL A 369 -9.47 6.58 -6.91
C VAL A 369 -8.63 7.47 -7.82
N GLU A 370 -7.35 7.16 -7.98
CA GLU A 370 -6.49 7.84 -8.93
C GLU A 370 -5.93 6.89 -9.97
N GLY A 371 -5.67 7.42 -11.16
CA GLY A 371 -5.15 6.65 -12.27
C GLY A 371 -4.76 7.49 -13.46
N HIS A 372 -4.54 6.83 -14.59
CA HIS A 372 -4.17 7.46 -15.85
C HIS A 372 -4.84 6.79 -17.05
N ARG A 373 -4.95 7.52 -18.16
CA ARG A 373 -5.54 7.03 -19.42
C ARG A 373 -4.48 6.59 -20.42
#